data_AF-A0A369MTQ5-F1
#
_entry.id   AF-A0A369MTQ5-F1
#
_cell.length_a   1.000
_cell.length_b   1.000
_cell.length_c   1.000
_cell.angle_alpha   90.00
_cell.angle_beta   90.00
_cell.angle_gamma   90.00
#
_symmetry.space_group_name_H-M   'P 1'
#
loop_
_entity.id
_entity.type
_entity.pdbx_description
1 polymer ?
#
loop_
_entity_poly.entity_id
_entity_poly.type
_entity_poly.pdbx_seq_one_letter_code
_entity_poly.pdbx_strand_id
1 'polypeptide(L)'
;MHIHTISAYETSAEEFFKRLVDWKVDLVVDTRLKNTNQLAGFTKRDDLAYFVEELVHARYVHDKLFAPAPTMMERYIHGNIGWDAYADAYREDMREREAVPQFFDRYGDCESVALVGTATRSRRSHVEVLAEMLEEFQKE
;
A
#
# COMPACT_ATOMS: atom_id res chain seq x y z
N MET A 1 -2.28 -12.51 -10.52
CA MET A 1 -2.93 -11.71 -9.47
C MET A 1 -2.98 -10.26 -9.94
N HIS A 2 -4.12 -9.59 -9.83
CA HIS A 2 -4.27 -8.18 -10.15
C HIS A 2 -3.78 -7.32 -8.98
N ILE A 3 -2.81 -6.45 -9.23
CA ILE A 3 -2.27 -5.52 -8.24
C ILE A 3 -2.84 -4.13 -8.49
N HIS A 4 -3.45 -3.55 -7.47
CA HIS A 4 -4.00 -2.20 -7.48
C HIS A 4 -3.30 -1.34 -6.43
N THR A 5 -3.22 -0.04 -6.68
CA THR A 5 -2.78 0.93 -5.68
C THR A 5 -3.91 1.89 -5.35
N ILE A 6 -4.06 2.20 -4.06
CA ILE A 6 -5.06 3.15 -3.59
C ILE A 6 -4.48 4.04 -2.50
N SER A 7 -4.81 5.32 -2.52
CA SER A 7 -4.33 6.25 -1.50
C SER A 7 -5.33 6.35 -0.35
N ALA A 8 -4.82 6.29 0.87
CA ALA A 8 -5.58 6.70 2.05
C ALA A 8 -5.75 8.22 2.14
N TYR A 9 -4.97 8.99 1.37
CA TYR A 9 -4.96 10.45 1.40
C TYR A 9 -5.66 11.02 0.15
N GLU A 10 -6.31 12.17 0.32
CA GLU A 10 -7.01 12.88 -0.76
C GLU A 10 -8.02 12.01 -1.54
N THR A 11 -8.49 10.92 -0.92
CA THR A 11 -9.49 10.00 -1.47
C THR A 11 -10.66 9.95 -0.49
N SER A 12 -11.89 10.21 -0.96
CA SER A 12 -13.08 10.09 -0.13
C SER A 12 -13.37 8.62 0.20
N ALA A 13 -14.10 8.35 1.29
CA ALA A 13 -14.52 7.00 1.62
C ALA A 13 -15.32 6.35 0.48
N GLU A 14 -16.26 7.10 -0.12
CA GLU A 14 -17.07 6.64 -1.25
C GLU A 14 -16.21 6.17 -2.42
N GLU A 15 -15.28 7.03 -2.88
CA GLU A 15 -14.40 6.69 -4.01
C GLU A 15 -13.47 5.52 -3.63
N PHE A 16 -12.98 5.51 -2.38
CA PHE A 16 -12.09 4.46 -1.90
C PHE A 16 -12.75 3.08 -1.98
N PHE A 17 -13.91 2.91 -1.33
CA PHE A 17 -14.59 1.63 -1.28
C PHE A 17 -15.20 1.24 -2.63
N LYS A 18 -15.70 2.20 -3.41
CA LYS A 18 -16.20 1.94 -4.76
C LYS A 18 -15.11 1.33 -5.65
N ARG A 19 -13.89 1.87 -5.62
CA ARG A 19 -12.77 1.29 -6.37
C ARG A 19 -12.46 -0.14 -5.94
N LEU A 20 -12.41 -0.41 -4.63
CA LEU A 20 -12.14 -1.75 -4.13
C LEU A 20 -13.19 -2.76 -4.63
N VAL A 21 -14.48 -2.38 -4.63
CA VAL A 21 -15.57 -3.19 -5.16
C VAL A 21 -15.45 -3.38 -6.68
N ASP A 22 -15.19 -2.31 -7.43
CA ASP A 22 -15.06 -2.35 -8.89
C ASP A 22 -13.89 -3.23 -9.34
N TRP A 23 -12.78 -3.21 -8.59
CA TRP A 23 -11.61 -4.05 -8.80
C TRP A 23 -11.77 -5.48 -8.26
N LYS A 24 -12.90 -5.79 -7.63
CA LYS A 24 -13.20 -7.08 -7.01
C LYS A 24 -12.07 -7.54 -6.08
N VAL A 25 -11.56 -6.61 -5.27
CA VAL A 25 -10.44 -6.86 -4.36
C VAL A 25 -10.86 -7.92 -3.34
N ASP A 26 -10.03 -8.94 -3.15
CA ASP A 26 -10.20 -9.95 -2.11
C ASP A 26 -9.24 -9.75 -0.93
N LEU A 27 -8.21 -8.91 -1.11
CA LEU A 27 -7.25 -8.53 -0.07
C LEU A 27 -6.83 -7.05 -0.18
N VAL A 28 -6.96 -6.32 0.92
CA VAL A 28 -6.40 -4.99 1.11
C VAL A 28 -5.16 -5.10 2.00
N VAL A 29 -4.01 -4.76 1.44
CA VAL A 29 -2.72 -4.69 2.16
C VAL A 29 -2.40 -3.24 2.47
N ASP A 30 -2.55 -2.87 3.73
CA ASP A 30 -2.13 -1.57 4.23
C ASP A 30 -0.63 -1.57 4.51
N THR A 31 0.11 -0.75 3.76
CA THR A 31 1.57 -0.68 3.82
C THR A 31 2.05 0.56 4.60
N ARG A 32 1.13 1.33 5.20
CA ARG A 32 1.48 2.57 5.88
C ARG A 32 2.25 2.27 7.16
N LEU A 33 3.35 2.97 7.39
CA LEU A 33 4.12 2.83 8.63
C LEU A 33 3.28 3.12 9.89
N LYS A 34 2.38 4.11 9.80
CA LYS A 34 1.46 4.55 10.87
C LYS A 34 0.06 4.73 10.28
N ASN A 35 -0.94 4.07 10.87
CA ASN A 35 -2.34 4.11 10.42
C ASN A 35 -3.37 4.11 11.58
N THR A 36 -2.93 4.29 12.82
CA THR A 36 -3.82 4.27 14.02
C THR A 36 -4.20 5.66 14.52
N ASN A 37 -3.73 6.73 13.87
CA ASN A 37 -4.04 8.10 14.26
C ASN A 37 -5.52 8.42 13.97
N GLN A 38 -6.20 9.11 14.89
CA GLN A 38 -7.56 9.61 14.72
C GLN A 38 -7.72 10.51 13.49
N LEU A 39 -6.66 11.23 13.09
CA LEU A 39 -6.65 12.05 11.88
C LEU A 39 -6.67 11.24 10.57
N ALA A 40 -6.56 9.91 10.63
CA ALA A 40 -6.70 9.04 9.47
C ALA A 40 -8.16 8.89 9.00
N GLY A 41 -9.14 9.38 9.77
CA GLY A 41 -10.55 9.29 9.44
C GLY A 41 -10.98 7.84 9.21
N PHE A 42 -11.75 7.58 8.15
CA PHE A 42 -12.21 6.23 7.79
C PHE A 42 -11.06 5.24 7.50
N THR A 43 -9.85 5.74 7.25
CA THR A 43 -8.67 4.91 6.99
C THR A 43 -7.92 4.56 8.27
N LYS A 44 -8.43 4.89 9.46
CA LYS A 44 -7.85 4.39 10.72
C LYS A 44 -7.92 2.87 10.72
N ARG A 45 -6.82 2.20 11.09
CA ARG A 45 -6.63 0.74 10.96
C ARG A 45 -7.88 -0.10 11.31
N ASP A 46 -8.41 0.09 12.52
CA ASP A 46 -9.51 -0.76 13.01
C ASP A 46 -10.83 -0.47 12.27
N ASP A 47 -11.05 0.80 11.92
CA ASP A 47 -12.23 1.26 11.17
C ASP A 47 -12.14 0.77 9.71
N LEU A 48 -10.97 0.89 9.10
CA LEU A 48 -10.69 0.43 7.75
C LEU A 48 -10.83 -1.09 7.64
N ALA A 49 -10.33 -1.85 8.64
CA ALA A 49 -10.50 -3.30 8.70
C ALA A 49 -11.99 -3.68 8.69
N TYR A 50 -12.79 -3.06 9.56
CA TYR A 50 -14.23 -3.28 9.63
C TYR A 50 -14.93 -2.91 8.31
N PHE A 51 -14.64 -1.75 7.71
CA PHE A 51 -15.30 -1.34 6.47
C PHE A 51 -14.91 -2.20 5.26
N VAL A 52 -13.66 -2.66 5.18
CA VAL A 52 -13.22 -3.54 4.09
C VAL A 52 -13.96 -4.89 4.15
N GLU A 53 -14.13 -5.44 5.35
CA GLU A 53 -14.90 -6.68 5.55
C GLU A 53 -16.39 -6.49 5.21
N GLU A 54 -17.00 -5.42 5.73
CA GLU A 54 -18.45 -5.22 5.61
C GLU A 54 -18.90 -4.70 4.23
N LEU A 55 -18.11 -3.82 3.59
CA LEU A 55 -18.52 -3.14 2.35
C LEU A 55 -17.93 -3.78 1.09
N VAL A 56 -16.74 -4.38 1.20
CA VAL A 56 -16.02 -4.95 0.05
C VAL A 56 -16.05 -6.48 0.09
N HIS A 57 -16.30 -7.08 1.27
CA HIS A 57 -16.19 -8.52 1.50
C HIS A 57 -14.78 -9.06 1.22
N ALA A 58 -13.77 -8.24 1.54
CA ALA A 58 -12.36 -8.55 1.36
C ALA A 58 -11.66 -8.71 2.71
N ARG A 59 -10.48 -9.35 2.69
CA ARG A 59 -9.59 -9.40 3.85
C ARG A 59 -8.82 -8.09 3.97
N TYR A 60 -8.52 -7.68 5.19
CA TYR A 60 -7.65 -6.54 5.48
C TYR A 60 -6.43 -7.00 6.28
N VAL A 61 -5.24 -6.54 5.88
CA VAL A 61 -4.00 -6.75 6.64
C VAL A 61 -3.19 -5.46 6.72
N HIS A 62 -2.60 -5.19 7.88
CA HIS A 62 -1.60 -4.13 8.05
C HIS A 62 -0.22 -4.77 8.08
N ASP A 63 0.51 -4.72 6.98
CA ASP A 63 1.80 -5.40 6.83
C ASP A 63 2.95 -4.40 6.67
N LYS A 64 3.71 -4.24 7.75
CA LYS A 64 4.83 -3.30 7.83
C LYS A 64 6.10 -3.82 7.15
N LEU A 65 6.15 -5.08 6.71
CA LEU A 65 7.25 -5.57 5.89
C LEU A 65 7.43 -4.67 4.66
N PHE A 66 6.31 -4.23 4.10
CA PHE A 66 6.18 -3.38 2.91
C PHE A 66 6.12 -1.88 3.21
N ALA A 67 6.32 -1.48 4.46
CA ALA A 67 6.40 -0.07 4.81
C ALA A 67 7.80 0.48 4.50
N PRO A 68 7.91 1.75 4.05
CA PRO A 68 9.19 2.37 3.81
C PRO A 68 9.95 2.58 5.13
N ALA A 69 11.27 2.56 5.06
CA ALA A 69 12.12 2.92 6.20
C ALA A 69 11.74 4.32 6.75
N PRO A 70 11.51 4.50 8.07
CA PRO A 70 11.01 5.75 8.64
C PRO A 70 11.88 6.97 8.30
N THR A 71 13.20 6.82 8.41
CA THR A 71 14.18 7.87 8.13
C THR A 71 14.15 8.30 6.67
N MET A 72 13.93 7.35 5.75
CA MET A 72 13.90 7.65 4.32
C MET A 72 12.58 8.35 3.94
N MET A 73 11.47 7.87 4.48
CA MET A 73 10.16 8.49 4.32
C MET A 73 10.17 9.93 4.83
N GLU A 74 10.74 10.19 6.01
CA GLU A 74 10.84 11.54 6.55
C GLU A 74 11.65 12.48 5.65
N ARG A 75 12.82 12.05 5.15
CA ARG A 75 13.62 12.88 4.24
C ARG A 75 12.87 13.21 2.95
N TYR A 76 12.10 12.28 2.40
CA TYR A 76 11.27 12.53 1.22
C TYR A 76 10.12 13.49 1.53
N ILE A 77 9.40 13.28 2.63
CA ILE A 77 8.27 14.13 3.04
C ILE A 77 8.71 15.58 3.29
N HIS A 78 9.90 15.79 3.87
CA HIS A 78 10.46 17.12 4.13
C HIS A 78 11.13 17.76 2.91
N GLY A 79 11.17 17.08 1.75
CA GLY A 79 11.78 17.60 0.53
C GLY A 79 13.31 17.58 0.53
N ASN A 80 13.94 16.82 1.43
CA ASN A 80 15.39 16.68 1.50
C ASN A 80 15.95 15.78 0.37
N ILE A 81 15.09 14.95 -0.23
CA ILE A 81 15.41 14.14 -1.40
C ILE A 81 14.24 14.14 -2.40
N GLY A 82 14.56 13.90 -3.68
CA GLY A 82 13.57 13.73 -4.74
C GLY A 82 12.94 12.34 -4.76
N TRP A 83 11.92 12.17 -5.62
CA TRP A 83 11.23 10.90 -5.79
C TRP A 83 12.16 9.76 -6.22
N ASP A 84 13.03 9.97 -7.21
CA ASP A 84 13.87 8.88 -7.74
C ASP A 84 14.80 8.31 -6.66
N ALA A 85 15.44 9.18 -5.88
CA ALA A 85 16.27 8.77 -4.75
C ALA A 85 15.46 8.04 -3.66
N TYR A 86 14.19 8.42 -3.44
CA TYR A 86 13.31 7.75 -2.49
C TYR A 86 12.91 6.37 -3.00
N ALA A 87 12.53 6.28 -4.27
CA ALA A 87 12.09 5.06 -4.93
C ALA A 87 13.23 4.03 -4.96
N ASP A 88 14.44 4.44 -5.33
CA ASP A 88 15.61 3.55 -5.37
C ASP A 88 15.97 3.03 -3.98
N ALA A 89 16.01 3.91 -2.97
CA ALA A 89 16.24 3.49 -1.59
C ALA A 89 15.17 2.51 -1.08
N TYR A 90 13.90 2.72 -1.47
CA TYR A 90 12.82 1.79 -1.14
C TYR A 90 12.98 0.44 -1.85
N ARG A 91 13.37 0.41 -3.14
CA ARG A 91 13.63 -0.84 -3.88
C ARG A 91 14.73 -1.65 -3.22
N GLU A 92 15.83 -1.01 -2.84
CA GLU A 92 16.94 -1.70 -2.15
C GLU A 92 16.49 -2.29 -0.81
N ASP A 93 15.76 -1.53 0.01
CA ASP A 93 15.20 -2.01 1.28
C ASP A 93 14.24 -3.21 1.08
N MET A 94 13.42 -3.20 0.02
CA MET A 94 12.54 -4.33 -0.31
C MET A 94 13.32 -5.56 -0.80
N ARG A 95 14.43 -5.37 -1.51
CA ARG A 95 15.34 -6.46 -1.95
C ARG A 95 16.06 -7.08 -0.76
N GLU A 96 16.62 -6.26 0.13
CA GLU A 96 17.32 -6.73 1.33
C GLU A 96 16.41 -7.54 2.26
N ARG A 97 15.13 -7.20 2.30
CA ARG A 97 14.12 -7.91 3.09
C ARG A 97 13.53 -9.13 2.39
N GLU A 98 13.90 -9.43 1.14
CA GLU A 98 13.22 -10.43 0.31
C GLU A 98 11.70 -10.22 0.30
N ALA A 99 11.26 -8.96 0.24
CA ALA A 99 9.87 -8.60 0.48
C ALA A 99 8.93 -9.17 -0.60
N VAL A 100 9.36 -9.15 -1.86
CA VAL A 100 8.56 -9.63 -3.00
C VAL A 100 8.28 -11.14 -2.90
N PRO A 101 9.29 -12.03 -2.73
CA PRO A 101 9.02 -13.45 -2.45
C PRO A 101 8.08 -13.66 -1.26
N GLN A 102 8.34 -12.96 -0.14
CA GLN A 102 7.48 -13.06 1.04
C GLN A 102 6.04 -12.59 0.81
N PHE A 103 5.81 -11.65 -0.11
CA PHE A 103 4.47 -11.22 -0.48
C PHE A 103 3.71 -12.39 -1.14
N PHE A 104 4.33 -13.07 -2.09
CA PHE A 104 3.70 -14.21 -2.78
C PHE A 104 3.56 -15.43 -1.87
N ASP A 105 4.49 -15.66 -0.94
CA ASP A 105 4.34 -16.73 0.06
C ASP A 105 3.14 -16.51 0.98
N ARG A 106 2.84 -15.24 1.34
CA ARG A 106 1.74 -14.90 2.26
C ARG A 106 0.40 -14.73 1.55
N TYR A 107 0.42 -14.17 0.35
CA TYR A 107 -0.77 -13.66 -0.33
C TYR A 107 -0.95 -14.18 -1.75
N GLY A 108 -0.10 -15.09 -2.23
CA GLY A 108 -0.10 -15.59 -3.61
C GLY A 108 -1.41 -16.24 -4.07
N ASP A 109 -2.22 -16.74 -3.12
CA ASP A 109 -3.54 -17.33 -3.39
C ASP A 109 -4.65 -16.28 -3.65
N CYS A 110 -4.35 -14.99 -3.51
CA CYS A 110 -5.29 -13.90 -3.80
C CYS A 110 -5.38 -13.60 -5.31
N GLU A 111 -6.59 -13.30 -5.80
CA GLU A 111 -6.81 -12.96 -7.20
C GLU A 111 -6.60 -11.45 -7.44
N SER A 112 -7.13 -10.60 -6.56
CA SER A 112 -7.09 -9.13 -6.67
C SER A 112 -6.71 -8.48 -5.34
N VAL A 113 -5.58 -7.77 -5.35
CA VAL A 113 -4.99 -7.15 -4.17
C VAL A 113 -4.89 -5.64 -4.33
N ALA A 114 -5.34 -4.89 -3.32
CA ALA A 114 -5.15 -3.44 -3.25
C ALA A 114 -4.09 -3.06 -2.20
N LEU A 115 -3.05 -2.36 -2.63
CA LEU A 115 -2.01 -1.80 -1.79
C LEU A 115 -2.40 -0.39 -1.35
N VAL A 116 -2.56 -0.19 -0.04
CA VAL A 116 -2.90 1.13 0.52
C VAL A 116 -1.63 1.92 0.78
N GLY A 117 -1.51 3.07 0.12
CA GLY A 117 -0.42 4.03 0.25
C GLY A 117 -0.89 5.42 0.67
N THR A 118 -0.05 6.42 0.42
CA THR A 118 -0.26 7.83 0.82
C THR A 118 0.03 8.81 -0.29
N ALA A 119 -0.24 8.42 -1.54
CA ALA A 119 -0.07 9.30 -2.70
C ALA A 119 -0.99 10.52 -2.57
N THR A 120 -0.52 11.68 -3.00
CA THR A 120 -1.29 12.92 -3.08
C THR A 120 -1.11 13.51 -4.47
N ARG A 121 -1.83 14.59 -4.77
CA ARG A 121 -1.66 15.35 -6.01
C ARG A 121 -0.25 15.90 -6.21
N SER A 122 0.51 16.10 -5.13
CA SER A 122 1.85 16.67 -5.15
C SER A 122 2.96 15.67 -4.86
N ARG A 123 2.63 14.44 -4.47
CA ARG A 123 3.61 13.49 -3.95
C ARG A 123 3.24 12.05 -4.29
N ARG A 124 4.20 11.33 -4.86
CA ARG A 124 4.11 9.89 -5.14
C ARG A 124 4.26 9.07 -3.86
N SER A 125 3.90 7.79 -3.91
CA SER A 125 3.91 6.88 -2.76
C SER A 125 4.73 5.62 -3.03
N HIS A 126 5.37 5.08 -1.99
CA HIS A 126 6.17 3.84 -2.09
C HIS A 126 5.39 2.64 -2.63
N VAL A 127 4.06 2.58 -2.44
CA VAL A 127 3.22 1.52 -3.03
C VAL A 127 3.26 1.48 -4.55
N GLU A 128 3.56 2.59 -5.23
CA GLU A 128 3.75 2.59 -6.68
C GLU A 128 4.99 1.75 -7.05
N VAL A 129 6.08 1.92 -6.29
CA VAL A 129 7.30 1.13 -6.45
C VAL A 129 7.08 -0.33 -6.08
N LEU A 130 6.34 -0.59 -4.99
CA LEU A 130 6.01 -1.95 -4.59
C LEU A 130 5.17 -2.66 -5.66
N ALA A 131 4.16 -1.99 -6.22
CA ALA A 131 3.34 -2.54 -7.29
C ALA A 131 4.18 -2.89 -8.52
N GLU A 132 5.07 -1.99 -8.96
CA GLU A 132 6.03 -2.26 -10.04
C GLU A 132 6.84 -3.54 -9.75
N MET A 133 7.44 -3.65 -8.56
CA MET A 133 8.25 -4.82 -8.19
C MET A 133 7.44 -6.13 -8.14
N LEU A 134 6.20 -6.09 -7.67
CA LEU A 134 5.33 -7.27 -7.63
C LEU A 134 4.89 -7.69 -9.04
N GLU A 135 4.56 -6.74 -9.91
CA GLU A 135 4.17 -7.00 -11.30
C GLU A 135 5.34 -7.52 -12.15
N GLU A 136 6.56 -7.04 -11.89
CA GLU A 136 7.78 -7.56 -12.52
C GLU A 136 7.99 -9.03 -12.14
N PHE A 137 7.88 -9.36 -10.85
CA PHE A 137 8.07 -10.73 -10.36
C PHE A 137 7.00 -11.71 -10.88
N GLN A 138 5.77 -11.27 -11.16
CA GLN A 138 4.75 -12.13 -11.77
C GLN A 138 5.04 -12.49 -13.24
N LYS A 139 5.91 -11.75 -13.92
CA LYS A 139 6.26 -11.99 -15.33
C LYS A 139 7.46 -12.94 -15.48
N GLU A 140 8.22 -13.13 -14.41
CA GLU A 140 9.35 -14.05 -14.32
C GLU A 140 8.89 -15.49 -14.12
#